data_AF-Q1I4V9-F1
#
_entry.id   AF-Q1I4V9-F1
#
_cell.length_a   1.000
_cell.length_b   1.000
_cell.length_c   1.000
_cell.angle_alpha   90.00
_cell.angle_beta   90.00
_cell.angle_gamma   90.00
#
_symmetry.space_group_name_H-M   'P 1'
#
loop_
_entity.id
_entity.type
_entity.pdbx_description
1 polymer ?
#
loop_
_entity_poly.entity_id
_entity_poly.type
_entity_poly.pdbx_seq_one_letter_code
_entity_poly.pdbx_strand_id
1 'polypeptide(L)'
;MLAELANIDRFEGAKMHRLELAKIALLSLIVSVSQLAVSAELFRSVIHNGRDPFTLPQVKEGGCSNWAYPWPGAKICVAPTSQCNYMYSELAVVVEGPDGEEAKNEVNRCFSEAAVSGAAAGLITGYATGGAAGLSAAAATFKSSLESCVKGTVKESITTKTVNPSHWGGWGSC
;
A
#
# COMPACT_ATOMS: atom_id res chain seq x y z
N MET A 1 -58.87 53.77 14.56
CA MET A 1 -57.54 53.99 13.94
C MET A 1 -56.47 53.24 14.74
N LEU A 2 -56.69 51.94 15.04
CA LEU A 2 -55.81 51.11 15.91
C LEU A 2 -55.85 49.61 15.50
N ALA A 3 -56.15 49.31 14.23
CA ALA A 3 -56.28 47.92 13.75
C ALA A 3 -55.25 47.51 12.69
N GLU A 4 -54.35 48.41 12.27
CA GLU A 4 -53.42 48.18 11.15
C GLU A 4 -51.95 47.96 11.54
N LEU A 5 -51.60 48.02 12.83
CA LEU A 5 -50.20 47.85 13.28
C LEU A 5 -49.83 46.42 13.69
N ALA A 6 -50.79 45.48 13.76
CA ALA A 6 -50.51 44.12 14.23
C ALA A 6 -50.01 43.14 13.14
N ASN A 7 -49.90 43.58 11.88
CA ASN A 7 -49.62 42.69 10.75
C ASN A 7 -48.19 42.81 10.19
N ILE A 8 -47.37 43.72 10.72
CA ILE A 8 -45.98 43.93 10.25
C ILE A 8 -44.98 43.09 11.06
N ASP A 9 -45.20 42.86 12.36
CA ASP A 9 -44.30 42.04 13.20
C ASP A 9 -44.30 40.54 12.86
N ARG A 10 -45.32 40.04 12.15
CA ARG A 10 -45.42 38.61 11.80
C ARG A 10 -44.55 38.20 10.62
N PHE A 11 -44.07 39.15 9.81
CA PHE A 11 -43.30 38.84 8.61
C PHE A 11 -41.77 38.85 8.83
N GLU A 12 -41.27 39.50 9.88
CA GLU A 12 -39.82 39.51 10.19
C GLU A 12 -39.34 38.25 10.93
N GLY A 13 -40.17 37.68 11.81
CA GLY A 13 -39.83 36.45 12.55
C GLY A 13 -39.59 35.22 11.64
N ALA A 14 -40.31 35.13 10.51
CA ALA A 14 -40.18 34.01 9.58
C ALA A 14 -38.91 34.10 8.71
N LYS A 15 -38.39 35.32 8.45
CA LYS A 15 -37.12 35.52 7.73
C LYS A 15 -35.92 35.20 8.60
N MET A 16 -35.95 35.57 9.88
CA MET A 16 -34.86 35.27 10.81
C MET A 16 -34.68 33.76 11.03
N HIS A 17 -35.77 33.00 11.16
CA HIS A 17 -35.68 31.54 11.33
C HIS A 17 -35.07 30.82 10.11
N ARG A 18 -35.32 31.31 8.89
CA ARG A 18 -34.72 30.72 7.67
C ARG A 18 -33.22 31.01 7.54
N LEU A 19 -32.76 32.16 8.03
CA LEU A 19 -31.34 32.53 8.04
C LEU A 19 -30.54 31.72 9.08
N GLU A 20 -31.12 31.46 10.25
CA GLU A 20 -30.50 30.61 11.28
C GLU A 20 -30.42 29.14 10.82
N LEU A 21 -31.48 28.60 10.21
CA LEU A 21 -31.46 27.24 9.64
C LEU A 21 -30.44 27.11 8.50
N ALA A 22 -30.30 28.12 7.64
CA ALA A 22 -29.30 28.14 6.57
C ALA A 22 -27.87 28.23 7.12
N LYS A 23 -27.63 29.01 8.19
CA LYS A 23 -26.33 29.06 8.87
C LYS A 23 -25.96 27.72 9.52
N ILE A 24 -26.91 27.05 10.18
CA ILE A 24 -26.70 25.72 10.78
C ILE A 24 -26.40 24.69 9.69
N ALA A 25 -27.14 24.71 8.58
CA ALA A 25 -26.88 23.81 7.44
C ALA A 25 -25.50 24.07 6.80
N LEU A 26 -25.09 25.34 6.66
CA LEU A 26 -23.77 25.70 6.13
C LEU A 26 -22.64 25.29 7.09
N LEU A 27 -22.82 25.45 8.40
CA LEU A 27 -21.88 24.99 9.43
C LEU A 27 -21.74 23.46 9.42
N SER A 28 -22.84 22.71 9.24
CA SER A 28 -22.77 21.25 9.10
C SER A 28 -22.08 20.79 7.80
N LEU A 29 -22.20 21.57 6.72
CA LEU A 29 -21.46 21.32 5.47
C LEU A 29 -19.98 21.64 5.61
N ILE A 30 -19.62 22.71 6.32
CA ILE A 30 -18.22 23.10 6.55
C ILE A 30 -17.51 22.09 7.46
N VAL A 31 -18.18 21.57 8.50
CA VAL A 31 -17.64 20.48 9.33
C VAL A 31 -17.44 19.20 8.52
N SER A 32 -18.30 18.92 7.54
CA SER A 32 -18.19 17.73 6.68
C SER A 32 -17.04 17.80 5.65
N VAL A 33 -16.59 19.00 5.25
CA VAL A 33 -15.51 19.16 4.26
C VAL A 33 -14.11 19.09 4.91
N SER A 34 -13.99 19.39 6.20
CA SER A 34 -12.72 19.27 6.94
C SER A 34 -12.29 17.83 7.23
N GLN A 35 -13.17 16.86 6.99
CA GLN A 35 -12.88 15.43 7.05
C GLN A 35 -12.74 14.81 5.66
N LEU A 36 -12.09 15.53 4.73
CA LEU A 36 -11.22 14.85 3.77
C LEU A 36 -10.14 14.16 4.61
N ALA A 37 -10.50 13.01 5.17
CA ALA A 37 -9.62 12.13 5.90
C ALA A 37 -8.48 11.83 4.94
N VAL A 38 -7.37 12.53 5.14
CA VAL A 38 -6.12 12.22 4.47
C VAL A 38 -5.78 10.84 4.99
N SER A 39 -6.09 9.84 4.17
CA SER A 39 -5.75 8.44 4.42
C SER A 39 -4.24 8.39 4.59
N ALA A 40 -3.79 8.32 5.85
CA ALA A 40 -2.38 8.30 6.19
C ALA A 40 -1.92 6.85 6.18
N GLU A 41 -0.68 6.60 5.77
CA GLU A 41 -0.05 5.32 5.99
C GLU A 41 0.15 5.13 7.50
N LEU A 42 -0.69 4.27 8.09
CA LEU A 42 -0.65 3.97 9.52
C LEU A 42 0.45 2.96 9.82
N PHE A 43 0.63 2.01 8.90
CA PHE A 43 1.52 0.90 9.09
C PHE A 43 2.01 0.34 7.76
N ARG A 44 3.29 -0.01 7.74
CA ARG A 44 3.93 -0.71 6.63
C ARG A 44 4.82 -1.81 7.16
N SER A 45 4.60 -3.02 6.66
CA SER A 45 5.49 -4.16 6.95
C SER A 45 5.96 -4.81 5.67
N VAL A 46 7.27 -4.99 5.58
CA VAL A 46 7.93 -5.70 4.48
C VAL A 46 7.92 -7.18 4.80
N ILE A 47 7.27 -7.96 3.95
CA ILE A 47 7.18 -9.41 4.06
C ILE A 47 8.33 -10.08 3.30
N HIS A 48 8.71 -9.51 2.16
CA HIS A 48 9.82 -9.98 1.35
C HIS A 48 10.57 -8.79 0.77
N ASN A 49 11.90 -8.84 0.79
CA ASN A 49 12.76 -7.92 0.05
C ASN A 49 13.96 -8.75 -0.45
N GLY A 50 14.03 -8.93 -1.76
CA GLY A 50 15.07 -9.77 -2.35
C GLY A 50 14.92 -9.99 -3.84
N ARG A 51 15.67 -10.96 -4.35
CA ARG A 51 15.58 -11.39 -5.75
C ARG A 51 14.25 -12.08 -5.98
N ASP A 52 13.56 -11.69 -7.03
CA ASP A 52 12.35 -12.36 -7.49
C ASP A 52 12.72 -13.73 -8.07
N PRO A 53 12.28 -14.85 -7.46
CA PRO A 53 12.63 -16.17 -7.94
C PRO A 53 11.80 -16.61 -9.16
N PHE A 54 10.79 -15.84 -9.58
CA PHE A 54 9.91 -16.17 -10.71
C PHE A 54 10.26 -15.44 -11.99
N THR A 55 10.96 -14.31 -11.87
CA THR A 55 11.45 -13.58 -13.03
C THR A 55 12.82 -14.11 -13.40
N LEU A 56 12.91 -14.74 -14.58
CA LEU A 56 14.19 -15.21 -15.11
C LEU A 56 15.18 -14.02 -15.22
N PRO A 57 16.46 -14.21 -14.85
CA PRO A 57 17.44 -13.15 -14.97
C PRO A 57 17.65 -12.81 -16.46
N GLN A 58 17.86 -11.53 -16.75
CA GLN A 58 18.37 -11.14 -18.06
C GLN A 58 19.83 -11.56 -18.15
N VAL A 59 20.21 -12.17 -19.26
CA VAL A 59 21.59 -12.61 -19.51
C VAL A 59 22.13 -11.85 -20.71
N LYS A 60 23.36 -11.34 -20.59
CA LYS A 60 24.13 -10.81 -21.72
C LYS A 60 25.57 -11.30 -21.65
N GLU A 61 26.24 -11.22 -22.79
CA GLU A 61 27.68 -11.51 -22.87
C GLU A 61 28.45 -10.48 -22.02
N GLY A 62 29.24 -10.98 -21.06
CA GLY A 62 30.07 -10.18 -20.15
C GLY A 62 31.45 -9.86 -20.70
N GLY A 63 31.76 -10.36 -21.90
CA GLY A 63 33.07 -10.29 -22.54
C GLY A 63 33.86 -11.58 -22.32
N CYS A 64 35.17 -11.44 -22.20
CA CYS A 64 36.09 -12.56 -22.11
C CYS A 64 37.04 -12.39 -20.93
N SER A 65 37.07 -13.36 -20.01
CA SER A 65 38.00 -13.35 -18.87
C SER A 65 39.38 -13.85 -19.24
N ASN A 66 39.50 -14.68 -20.28
CA ASN A 66 40.78 -15.21 -20.73
C ASN A 66 40.90 -15.33 -22.25
N TRP A 67 41.97 -14.76 -22.79
CA TRP A 67 42.26 -14.75 -24.23
C TRP A 67 43.42 -15.70 -24.55
N ALA A 68 43.25 -16.51 -25.59
CA ALA A 68 44.32 -17.31 -26.17
C ALA A 68 44.81 -16.70 -27.49
N TYR A 69 46.11 -16.86 -27.74
CA TYR A 69 46.82 -16.35 -28.92
C TYR A 69 47.57 -17.50 -29.60
N PRO A 70 46.85 -18.42 -30.27
CA PRO A 70 47.46 -19.63 -30.81
C PRO A 70 48.41 -19.40 -32.00
N TRP A 71 48.34 -18.23 -32.67
CA TRP A 71 49.28 -17.80 -33.70
C TRP A 71 49.33 -16.27 -33.83
N PRO A 72 50.36 -15.68 -34.48
CA PRO A 72 50.46 -14.23 -34.65
C PRO A 72 49.21 -13.63 -35.30
N GLY A 73 48.59 -12.65 -34.62
CA GLY A 73 47.40 -11.96 -35.08
C GLY A 73 46.05 -12.61 -34.71
N ALA A 74 46.04 -13.84 -34.17
CA ALA A 74 44.81 -14.43 -33.65
C ALA A 74 44.53 -14.02 -32.21
N LYS A 75 43.26 -13.72 -31.92
CA LYS A 75 42.75 -13.45 -30.58
C LYS A 75 41.44 -14.20 -30.39
N ILE A 76 41.46 -15.27 -29.60
CA ILE A 76 40.29 -16.13 -29.35
C ILE A 76 39.93 -16.08 -27.87
N CYS A 77 38.65 -15.90 -27.58
CA CYS A 77 38.16 -15.98 -26.21
C CYS A 77 38.03 -17.46 -25.80
N VAL A 78 38.75 -17.88 -24.76
CA VAL A 78 38.68 -19.25 -24.24
C VAL A 78 37.89 -19.36 -22.94
N ALA A 79 37.54 -18.23 -22.33
CA ALA A 79 36.69 -18.16 -21.16
C ALA A 79 35.70 -16.98 -21.33
N PRO A 80 34.61 -17.17 -22.11
CA PRO A 80 33.57 -16.16 -22.20
C PRO A 80 32.92 -16.01 -20.82
N THR A 81 32.60 -14.78 -20.45
CA THR A 81 31.86 -14.47 -19.23
C THR A 81 30.43 -14.11 -19.59
N SER A 82 29.52 -14.34 -18.65
CA SER A 82 28.13 -13.90 -18.75
C SER A 82 27.84 -12.93 -17.62
N GLN A 83 27.05 -11.90 -17.94
CA GLN A 83 26.49 -11.01 -16.94
C GLN A 83 25.01 -11.29 -16.78
N CYS A 84 24.58 -11.38 -15.54
CA CYS A 84 23.19 -11.55 -15.16
C CYS A 84 22.67 -10.26 -14.53
N ASN A 85 21.43 -9.90 -14.87
CA ASN A 85 20.67 -8.89 -14.16
C ASN A 85 19.43 -9.56 -13.56
N TYR A 86 19.35 -9.54 -12.22
CA TYR A 86 18.26 -10.16 -11.47
C TYR A 86 17.17 -9.12 -11.20
N MET A 87 15.92 -9.54 -11.29
CA MET A 87 14.79 -8.74 -10.81
C MET A 87 14.80 -8.78 -9.28
N TYR A 88 14.64 -7.62 -8.65
CA TYR A 88 14.42 -7.48 -7.22
C TYR A 88 12.98 -7.02 -6.99
N SER A 89 12.34 -7.58 -5.98
CA SER A 89 10.99 -7.24 -5.58
C SER A 89 10.92 -7.04 -4.08
N GLU A 90 10.18 -6.01 -3.67
CA GLU A 90 9.80 -5.83 -2.28
C GLU A 90 8.30 -6.01 -2.14
N LEU A 91 7.90 -7.03 -1.40
CA LEU A 91 6.52 -7.22 -1.02
C LEU A 91 6.28 -6.56 0.35
N ALA A 92 5.40 -5.58 0.39
CA ALA A 92 4.94 -4.97 1.62
C ALA A 92 3.42 -4.96 1.72
N VAL A 93 2.92 -5.05 2.95
CA VAL A 93 1.53 -4.73 3.28
C VAL A 93 1.51 -3.35 3.89
N VAL A 94 0.64 -2.50 3.34
CA VAL A 94 0.41 -1.14 3.80
C VAL A 94 -1.03 -1.03 4.27
N VAL A 95 -1.20 -0.49 5.46
CA VAL A 95 -2.50 -0.21 6.07
C VAL A 95 -2.66 1.29 6.14
N GLU A 96 -3.71 1.79 5.51
CA GLU A 96 -4.05 3.21 5.50
C GLU A 96 -5.33 3.44 6.28
N GLY A 97 -5.40 4.58 6.96
CA GLY A 97 -6.56 4.95 7.75
C GLY A 97 -6.41 6.34 8.35
N PRO A 98 -7.39 6.75 9.17
CA PRO A 98 -7.35 8.02 9.89
C PRO A 98 -6.15 8.07 10.84
N ASP A 99 -5.41 9.17 10.81
CA ASP A 99 -4.20 9.34 11.62
C ASP A 99 -4.57 9.37 13.12
N GLY A 100 -4.11 8.36 13.84
CA GLY A 100 -4.35 8.20 15.27
C GLY A 100 -3.42 7.16 15.87
N GLU A 101 -2.83 7.48 17.03
CA GLU A 101 -1.89 6.60 17.73
C GLU A 101 -2.56 5.31 18.21
N GLU A 102 -3.83 5.39 18.61
CA GLU A 102 -4.66 4.23 18.98
C GLU A 102 -4.88 3.28 17.79
N ALA A 103 -5.19 3.81 16.61
CA ALA A 103 -5.34 3.02 15.39
C ALA A 103 -4.01 2.34 14.99
N LYS A 104 -2.87 3.03 15.12
CA LYS A 104 -1.55 2.46 14.85
C LYS A 104 -1.21 1.31 15.80
N ASN A 105 -1.43 1.50 17.10
CA ASN A 105 -1.16 0.47 18.11
C ASN A 105 -2.03 -0.78 17.90
N GLU A 106 -3.29 -0.59 17.54
CA GLU A 106 -4.21 -1.69 17.31
C GLU A 106 -3.90 -2.45 16.01
N VAL A 107 -3.56 -1.73 14.93
CA VAL A 107 -3.08 -2.33 13.69
C VAL A 107 -1.79 -3.13 13.94
N ASN A 108 -0.85 -2.60 14.73
CA ASN A 108 0.37 -3.33 15.11
C ASN A 108 0.08 -4.62 15.88
N ARG A 109 -0.87 -4.59 16.82
CA ARG A 109 -1.32 -5.76 17.59
C ARG A 109 -1.93 -6.81 16.65
N CYS A 110 -2.88 -6.41 15.82
CA CYS A 110 -3.53 -7.28 14.84
C CYS A 110 -2.53 -7.86 13.83
N PHE A 111 -1.56 -7.06 13.39
CA PHE A 111 -0.51 -7.54 12.50
C PHE A 111 0.35 -8.61 13.17
N SER A 112 0.72 -8.40 14.43
CA SER A 112 1.50 -9.38 15.22
C SER A 112 0.73 -10.70 15.39
N GLU A 113 -0.57 -10.64 15.66
CA GLU A 113 -1.44 -11.82 15.75
C GLU A 113 -1.58 -12.54 14.40
N ALA A 114 -1.74 -11.80 13.31
CA ALA A 114 -1.80 -12.36 11.95
C ALA A 114 -0.44 -12.95 11.50
N ALA A 115 0.68 -12.40 12.00
CA ALA A 115 2.00 -12.94 11.76
C ALA A 115 2.18 -14.29 12.49
N VAL A 116 1.76 -14.36 13.76
CA VAL A 116 1.84 -15.58 14.59
C VAL A 116 0.89 -16.68 14.11
N SER A 117 -0.27 -16.33 13.55
CA SER A 117 -1.22 -17.32 12.99
C SER A 117 -0.71 -18.02 11.73
N GLY A 118 0.49 -17.68 11.25
CA GLY A 118 1.09 -18.29 10.07
C GLY A 118 0.60 -17.68 8.76
N ALA A 119 -0.26 -16.65 8.77
CA ALA A 119 -0.68 -15.98 7.54
C ALA A 119 0.50 -15.26 6.85
N ALA A 120 1.46 -14.72 7.63
CA ALA A 120 2.72 -14.19 7.10
C ALA A 120 3.62 -15.29 6.51
N ALA A 121 3.67 -16.47 7.15
CA ALA A 121 4.39 -17.61 6.60
C ALA A 121 3.73 -18.13 5.31
N GLY A 122 2.39 -18.08 5.23
CA GLY A 122 1.61 -18.38 4.04
C GLY A 122 1.89 -17.40 2.89
N LEU A 123 2.13 -16.13 3.17
CA LEU A 123 2.58 -15.13 2.19
C LEU A 123 3.95 -15.47 1.61
N ILE A 124 4.92 -15.82 2.47
CA ILE A 124 6.27 -16.21 2.03
C ILE A 124 6.22 -17.50 1.24
N THR A 125 5.44 -18.49 1.71
CA THR A 125 5.30 -19.78 1.02
C THR A 125 4.57 -19.62 -0.30
N GLY A 126 3.44 -18.90 -0.31
CA GLY A 126 2.65 -18.63 -1.52
C GLY A 126 3.44 -17.84 -2.55
N TYR A 127 4.26 -16.88 -2.09
CA TYR A 127 5.27 -16.26 -2.95
C TYR A 127 6.22 -17.33 -3.49
N ALA A 128 6.94 -18.05 -2.63
CA ALA A 128 7.97 -19.02 -3.02
C ALA A 128 7.49 -20.22 -3.87
N THR A 129 6.24 -20.63 -3.79
CA THR A 129 5.73 -21.82 -4.51
C THR A 129 4.88 -21.47 -5.74
N GLY A 130 4.23 -20.31 -5.77
CA GLY A 130 3.24 -19.98 -6.79
C GLY A 130 3.50 -18.68 -7.53
N GLY A 131 4.61 -17.99 -7.25
CA GLY A 131 4.90 -16.67 -7.81
C GLY A 131 3.81 -15.66 -7.52
N ALA A 132 3.55 -14.77 -8.48
CA ALA A 132 2.52 -13.74 -8.34
C ALA A 132 1.11 -14.32 -8.06
N ALA A 133 0.82 -15.54 -8.53
CA ALA A 133 -0.47 -16.20 -8.33
C ALA A 133 -0.62 -16.79 -6.92
N GLY A 134 0.41 -17.45 -6.39
CA GLY A 134 0.41 -17.94 -5.01
C GLY A 134 0.46 -16.79 -3.99
N LEU A 135 1.14 -15.71 -4.35
CA LEU A 135 1.21 -14.49 -3.57
C LEU A 135 -0.16 -13.82 -3.40
N SER A 136 -0.94 -13.69 -4.47
CA SER A 136 -2.23 -13.00 -4.42
C SER A 136 -3.24 -13.72 -3.52
N ALA A 137 -3.27 -15.05 -3.53
CA ALA A 137 -4.10 -15.85 -2.65
C ALA A 137 -3.68 -15.73 -1.16
N ALA A 138 -2.37 -15.78 -0.90
CA ALA A 138 -1.86 -15.63 0.45
C ALA A 138 -2.05 -14.20 0.99
N ALA A 139 -1.85 -13.19 0.13
CA ALA A 139 -2.11 -11.79 0.46
C ALA A 139 -3.58 -11.52 0.74
N ALA A 140 -4.50 -12.13 -0.02
CA ALA A 140 -5.93 -12.04 0.25
C ALA A 140 -6.30 -12.64 1.62
N THR A 141 -5.70 -13.78 1.98
CA THR A 141 -5.93 -14.44 3.28
C THR A 141 -5.38 -13.60 4.44
N PHE A 142 -4.15 -13.09 4.29
CA PHE A 142 -3.54 -12.19 5.25
C PHE A 142 -4.36 -10.92 5.44
N LYS A 143 -4.73 -10.27 4.33
CA LYS A 143 -5.59 -9.09 4.29
C LYS A 143 -6.92 -9.33 5.00
N SER A 144 -7.61 -10.45 4.70
CA SER A 144 -8.88 -10.78 5.34
C SER A 144 -8.74 -10.99 6.86
N SER A 145 -7.64 -11.61 7.30
CA SER A 145 -7.38 -11.83 8.72
C SER A 145 -7.10 -10.50 9.44
N LEU A 146 -6.28 -9.65 8.83
CA LEU A 146 -5.97 -8.33 9.34
C LEU A 146 -7.21 -7.44 9.40
N GLU A 147 -7.98 -7.36 8.31
CA GLU A 147 -9.24 -6.60 8.27
C GLU A 147 -10.26 -7.11 9.29
N SER A 148 -10.34 -8.43 9.49
CA SER A 148 -11.26 -9.00 10.49
C SER A 148 -10.86 -8.61 11.92
N CYS A 149 -9.57 -8.60 12.23
CA CYS A 149 -9.08 -8.16 13.55
C CYS A 149 -9.32 -6.66 13.74
N VAL A 150 -8.94 -5.86 12.74
CA VAL A 150 -9.01 -4.41 12.79
C VAL A 150 -10.46 -3.91 12.86
N LYS A 151 -11.39 -4.46 12.04
CA LYS A 151 -12.82 -4.10 12.09
C LYS A 151 -13.49 -4.46 13.42
N GLY A 152 -12.94 -5.42 14.15
CA GLY A 152 -13.41 -5.79 15.49
C GLY A 152 -13.16 -4.68 16.52
N THR A 153 -12.11 -3.88 16.34
CA THR A 153 -11.66 -2.90 17.33
C THR A 153 -11.84 -1.45 16.88
N VAL A 154 -11.51 -1.14 15.62
CA VAL A 154 -11.56 0.22 15.07
C VAL A 154 -12.76 0.31 14.12
N LYS A 155 -13.78 1.08 14.51
CA LYS A 155 -15.01 1.28 13.70
C LYS A 155 -14.80 2.14 12.46
N GLU A 156 -13.62 2.75 12.33
CA GLU A 156 -13.28 3.63 11.22
C GLU A 156 -12.79 2.85 10.00
N SER A 157 -12.95 3.44 8.82
CA SER A 157 -12.62 2.79 7.55
C SER A 157 -11.10 2.66 7.38
N ILE A 158 -10.58 1.45 7.55
CA ILE A 158 -9.19 1.11 7.28
C ILE A 158 -9.10 0.39 5.93
N THR A 159 -8.13 0.79 5.11
CA THR A 159 -7.85 0.20 3.80
C THR A 159 -6.52 -0.53 3.84
N THR A 160 -6.52 -1.80 3.45
CA THR A 160 -5.28 -2.58 3.33
C THR A 160 -4.92 -2.77 1.85
N LYS A 161 -3.69 -2.43 1.49
CA LYS A 161 -3.13 -2.66 0.15
C LYS A 161 -1.83 -3.45 0.23
N THR A 162 -1.60 -4.29 -0.77
CA THR A 162 -0.33 -4.98 -0.98
C THR A 162 0.43 -4.22 -2.06
N VAL A 163 1.67 -3.87 -1.77
CA VAL A 163 2.57 -3.19 -2.71
C VAL A 163 3.70 -4.15 -3.06
N ASN A 164 4.00 -4.26 -4.35
CA ASN A 164 5.10 -5.06 -4.87
C ASN A 164 5.96 -4.23 -5.85
N PRO A 165 6.64 -3.16 -5.40
CA PRO A 165 7.61 -2.48 -6.24
C PRO A 165 8.71 -3.46 -6.68
N SER A 166 8.85 -3.60 -7.99
CA SER A 166 9.89 -4.43 -8.63
C SER A 166 10.82 -3.56 -9.45
N HIS A 167 12.12 -3.85 -9.40
CA HIS A 167 13.12 -3.19 -10.22
C HIS A 167 14.21 -4.17 -10.63
N TRP A 168 14.79 -3.96 -11.80
CA TRP A 168 16.00 -4.66 -12.20
C TRP A 168 17.18 -4.14 -11.36
N GLY A 169 18.03 -5.06 -10.91
CA GLY A 169 19.27 -4.72 -10.25
C GLY A 169 20.34 -4.21 -11.22
N GLY A 170 21.59 -4.34 -10.80
CA GLY A 170 22.76 -4.12 -11.65
C GLY A 170 23.15 -5.37 -12.43
N TRP A 171 23.77 -5.18 -13.59
CA TRP A 171 24.49 -6.25 -14.28
C TRP A 171 25.67 -6.69 -13.43
N GLY A 172 25.70 -7.95 -13.03
CA GLY A 172 26.80 -8.56 -12.29
C GLY A 172 27.21 -9.88 -12.93
N SER A 173 28.24 -10.52 -12.40
CA SER A 173 28.53 -11.91 -12.75
C SER A 173 27.33 -12.77 -12.40
N CYS A 174 26.94 -13.62 -13.35
CA CYS A 174 26.33 -14.89 -13.00
C CYS A 174 27.41 -15.71 -12.25
#